data_AF-A0A9J6AUP3-F1
#
_entry.id   AF-A0A9J6AUP3-F1
#
_cell.length_a   1.000
_cell.length_b   1.000
_cell.length_c   1.000
_cell.angle_alpha   90.00
_cell.angle_beta   90.00
_cell.angle_gamma   90.00
#
_symmetry.space_group_name_H-M   'P 1'
#
loop_
_entity.id
_entity.type
_entity.pdbx_description
1 polymer ?
#
loop_
_entity_poly.entity_id
_entity_poly.type
_entity_poly.pdbx_seq_one_letter_code
_entity_poly.pdbx_strand_id
1 'polypeptide(L)'
;MFDSLLPLHRTCYMYGLGYDVVNDDYKVPRPTDLQNHCFMCNLAPLKGCLCISTNISPYLDTDTFWMMKEYGVKESWTKFKITVHVPLTTLLCSIGDDDVLLDADEELAVYNMKENRRKDLLIDVNPLFYEGRTFVDSLVSPYFGSETEG
;
A
#
# COMPACT_ATOMS: atom_id res chain seq x y z
N MET A 1 -26.25 1.85 32.94
CA MET A 1 -25.88 2.71 31.80
C MET A 1 -24.53 2.19 31.33
N PHE A 2 -24.55 1.33 30.31
CA PHE A 2 -23.34 0.72 29.76
C PHE A 2 -22.77 1.71 28.74
N ASP A 3 -21.69 2.41 29.10
CA ASP A 3 -20.94 3.17 28.11
C ASP A 3 -20.16 2.18 27.24
N SER A 4 -20.58 2.13 25.98
CA SER A 4 -20.04 1.34 24.90
C SER A 4 -18.66 1.87 24.50
N LEU A 5 -17.61 1.41 25.20
CA LEU A 5 -16.26 1.37 24.64
C LEU A 5 -16.19 0.19 23.66
N LEU A 6 -16.62 0.42 22.41
CA LEU A 6 -16.19 -0.47 21.33
C LEU A 6 -14.66 -0.32 21.21
N PRO A 7 -13.88 -1.41 21.20
CA PRO A 7 -12.48 -1.31 20.84
C PRO A 7 -12.43 -0.79 19.40
N LEU A 8 -11.75 0.33 19.18
CA LEU A 8 -11.40 0.87 17.85
C LEU A 8 -10.45 -0.06 17.05
N HIS A 9 -10.40 -1.35 17.37
CA HIS A 9 -9.67 -2.35 16.60
C HIS A 9 -10.49 -2.72 15.36
N ARG A 10 -10.36 -1.93 14.29
CA ARG A 10 -10.71 -2.42 12.96
C ARG A 10 -9.68 -3.48 12.59
N THR A 11 -10.05 -4.75 12.73
CA THR A 11 -9.28 -5.86 12.17
C THR A 11 -9.34 -5.73 10.65
N CYS A 12 -8.26 -5.26 10.03
CA CYS A 12 -8.17 -5.11 8.57
C CYS A 12 -7.69 -6.43 7.95
N TYR A 13 -8.53 -7.06 7.12
CA TYR A 13 -8.13 -8.20 6.29
C TYR A 13 -7.80 -7.71 4.89
N MET A 14 -6.50 -7.65 4.57
CA MET A 14 -6.04 -7.34 3.22
C MET A 14 -5.59 -8.60 2.49
N TYR A 15 -6.00 -8.68 1.24
CA TYR A 15 -5.56 -9.67 0.27
C TYR A 15 -5.21 -8.91 -1.01
N GLY A 16 -4.05 -9.18 -1.60
CA GLY A 16 -3.80 -8.77 -2.97
C GLY A 16 -4.59 -9.69 -3.90
N LEU A 17 -5.14 -9.16 -4.99
CA LEU A 17 -5.70 -9.96 -6.07
C LEU A 17 -4.89 -9.67 -7.33
N GLY A 18 -4.58 -10.73 -8.05
CA GLY A 18 -3.78 -10.69 -9.25
C GLY A 18 -4.27 -11.61 -10.32
N TYR A 19 -4.28 -11.15 -11.56
CA TYR A 19 -4.62 -11.98 -12.70
C TYR A 19 -3.36 -12.32 -13.49
N ASP A 20 -3.10 -13.61 -13.66
CA ASP A 20 -2.00 -14.14 -14.45
C ASP A 20 -2.52 -14.47 -15.85
N VAL A 21 -2.30 -13.56 -16.80
CA VAL A 21 -2.80 -13.72 -18.18
C VAL A 21 -2.19 -14.92 -18.91
N VAL A 22 -1.00 -15.38 -18.50
CA VAL A 22 -0.33 -16.51 -19.15
C VAL A 22 -1.01 -17.82 -18.77
N ASN A 23 -1.47 -17.91 -17.52
CA ASN A 23 -2.10 -19.11 -16.98
C ASN A 23 -3.63 -19.04 -16.89
N ASP A 24 -4.22 -17.89 -17.27
CA ASP A 24 -5.65 -17.57 -17.09
C ASP A 24 -6.15 -17.87 -15.67
N ASP A 25 -5.39 -17.43 -14.67
CA ASP A 25 -5.63 -17.76 -13.26
C ASP A 25 -5.59 -16.51 -12.36
N TYR A 26 -6.37 -16.55 -11.28
CA TYR A 26 -6.39 -15.51 -10.25
C TYR A 26 -5.55 -15.95 -9.05
N LYS A 27 -4.50 -15.18 -8.77
CA LYS A 27 -3.64 -15.38 -7.62
C LYS A 27 -4.05 -14.43 -6.50
N VAL A 28 -4.17 -14.98 -5.29
CA VAL A 28 -4.42 -14.20 -4.07
C VAL A 28 -3.14 -14.14 -3.24
N PRO A 29 -2.24 -13.19 -3.49
CA PRO A 29 -1.04 -13.05 -2.69
C PRO A 29 -1.31 -12.42 -1.31
N ARG A 30 -0.79 -13.05 -0.25
CA ARG A 30 -0.78 -12.52 1.12
C ARG A 30 0.59 -12.76 1.78
N PRO A 31 1.19 -11.77 2.46
CA PRO A 31 2.41 -11.99 3.23
C PRO A 31 2.19 -12.90 4.43
N THR A 32 3.11 -13.85 4.66
CA THR A 32 2.96 -14.90 5.70
C THR A 32 2.83 -14.34 7.11
N ASP A 33 3.57 -13.28 7.44
CA ASP A 33 3.55 -12.68 8.79
C ASP A 33 2.75 -11.37 8.85
N LEU A 34 1.82 -11.18 7.92
CA LEU A 34 0.88 -10.06 8.00
C LEU A 34 -0.06 -10.28 9.19
N GLN A 35 0.21 -9.58 10.29
CA GLN A 35 -0.62 -9.65 11.49
C GLN A 35 -2.05 -9.18 11.18
N ASN A 36 -3.05 -9.89 11.69
CA ASN A 36 -4.47 -9.55 11.48
C ASN A 36 -4.90 -8.26 12.21
N HIS A 37 -4.03 -7.66 13.01
CA HIS A 37 -4.33 -6.50 13.85
C HIS A 37 -3.65 -5.22 13.32
N CYS A 38 -3.70 -5.00 12.01
CA CYS A 38 -3.19 -3.77 11.42
C CYS A 38 -4.27 -2.67 11.49
N PHE A 39 -3.86 -1.46 11.91
CA PHE A 39 -4.74 -0.30 12.00
C PHE A 39 -5.13 0.22 10.61
N MET A 40 -4.14 0.28 9.71
CA MET A 40 -4.28 0.77 8.34
C MET A 40 -3.41 -0.07 7.40
N CYS A 41 -3.95 -0.41 6.24
CA CYS A 41 -3.22 -1.10 5.18
C CYS A 41 -3.51 -0.44 3.84
N ASN A 42 -2.48 -0.25 3.01
CA ASN A 42 -2.66 0.23 1.63
C ASN A 42 -1.86 -0.63 0.65
N LEU A 43 -2.38 -0.76 -0.57
CA LEU A 43 -1.68 -1.36 -1.70
C LEU A 43 -1.08 -0.28 -2.58
N ALA A 44 0.20 -0.43 -2.93
CA ALA A 44 0.93 0.54 -3.73
C ALA A 44 1.89 -0.16 -4.71
N PRO A 45 2.04 0.35 -5.93
CA PRO A 45 3.11 -0.07 -6.83
C PRO A 45 4.43 0.56 -6.39
N LEU A 46 5.46 -0.26 -6.19
CA LEU A 46 6.79 0.21 -5.81
C LEU A 46 7.86 -0.49 -6.66
N LYS A 47 8.53 0.27 -7.54
CA LYS A 47 9.57 -0.25 -8.45
C LYS A 47 9.10 -1.45 -9.29
N GLY A 48 7.85 -1.42 -9.77
CA GLY A 48 7.24 -2.52 -10.52
C GLY A 48 6.82 -3.73 -9.67
N CYS A 49 7.02 -3.70 -8.35
CA CYS A 49 6.54 -4.72 -7.43
C CYS A 49 5.24 -4.29 -6.73
N LEU A 50 4.40 -5.26 -6.39
CA LEU A 50 3.25 -5.01 -5.51
C LEU A 50 3.73 -4.82 -4.07
N CYS A 51 3.33 -3.71 -3.45
CA CYS A 51 3.68 -3.38 -2.08
C CYS A 51 2.43 -3.25 -1.19
N ILE A 52 2.53 -3.72 0.06
CA ILE A 52 1.54 -3.49 1.11
C ILE A 52 2.19 -2.66 2.21
N SER A 53 1.65 -1.49 2.50
CA SER A 53 1.99 -0.75 3.72
C SER A 53 1.15 -1.26 4.88
N THR A 54 1.75 -1.38 6.05
CA THR A 54 1.06 -1.76 7.28
C THR A 54 1.48 -0.87 8.44
N ASN A 55 0.49 -0.22 9.05
CA ASN A 55 0.64 0.47 10.32
C ASN A 55 0.02 -0.39 11.44
N ILE A 56 0.88 -0.88 12.34
CA ILE A 56 0.46 -1.78 13.43
C ILE A 56 -0.10 -0.97 14.60
N SER A 57 0.32 0.28 14.78
CA SER A 57 -0.11 1.14 15.88
C SER A 57 0.06 2.61 15.52
N PRO A 58 -0.93 3.47 15.81
CA PRO A 58 -0.81 4.92 15.61
C PRO A 58 0.23 5.57 16.53
N TYR A 59 0.77 4.82 17.50
CA TYR A 59 1.80 5.29 18.44
C TYR A 59 3.22 4.85 18.07
N LEU A 60 3.40 4.17 16.94
CA LEU A 60 4.72 3.78 16.45
C LEU A 60 5.15 4.71 15.31
N ASP A 61 6.38 5.20 15.40
CA ASP A 61 7.02 6.05 14.38
C ASP A 61 7.52 5.26 13.16
N THR A 62 7.21 3.97 13.09
CA THR A 62 7.74 3.08 12.05
C THR A 62 6.62 2.35 11.34
N ASP A 63 6.54 2.56 10.04
CA ASP A 63 5.67 1.81 9.15
C ASP A 63 6.42 0.64 8.52
N THR A 64 5.75 -0.51 8.46
CA THR A 64 6.31 -1.72 7.85
C THR A 64 5.70 -1.91 6.48
N PHE A 65 6.57 -2.09 5.49
CA PHE A 65 6.19 -2.29 4.10
C PHE A 65 6.61 -3.68 3.67
N TRP A 66 5.72 -4.31 2.89
CA TRP A 66 5.90 -5.64 2.34
C TRP A 66 5.97 -5.53 0.84
N MET A 67 7.00 -6.08 0.21
CA MET A 67 7.18 -6.07 -1.24
C MET A 67 7.23 -7.49 -1.78
N MET A 68 6.36 -7.80 -2.73
CA MET A 68 6.35 -9.06 -3.45
C MET A 68 7.35 -8.99 -4.61
N LYS A 69 8.45 -9.75 -4.53
CA LYS A 69 9.49 -9.79 -5.57
C LYS A 69 9.10 -10.62 -6.78
N GLU A 70 8.32 -11.67 -6.57
CA GLU A 70 7.81 -12.54 -7.63
C GLU A 70 6.31 -12.69 -7.49
N TYR A 71 5.58 -12.41 -8.58
CA TYR A 71 4.13 -12.29 -8.51
C TYR A 71 3.44 -13.61 -8.15
N GLY A 72 2.60 -13.58 -7.12
CA GLY A 72 1.88 -14.75 -6.62
C GLY A 72 2.73 -15.76 -5.83
N VAL A 73 4.05 -15.53 -5.68
CA VAL A 73 4.94 -16.40 -4.90
C VAL A 73 4.98 -15.91 -3.46
N LYS A 74 4.43 -16.71 -2.54
CA LYS A 74 4.29 -16.36 -1.12
C LYS A 74 5.64 -16.16 -0.43
N GLU A 75 6.67 -16.88 -0.83
CA GLU A 75 8.00 -16.83 -0.24
C GLU A 75 8.80 -15.61 -0.73
N SER A 76 8.33 -14.92 -1.78
CA SER A 76 8.99 -13.76 -2.38
C SER A 76 8.69 -12.44 -1.65
N TRP A 77 7.80 -12.47 -0.65
CA TRP A 77 7.48 -11.30 0.17
C TRP A 77 8.67 -10.91 1.04
N THR A 78 9.17 -9.70 0.84
CA THR A 78 10.27 -9.11 1.61
C THR A 78 9.77 -7.92 2.42
N LYS A 79 10.37 -7.67 3.59
CA LYS A 79 10.00 -6.57 4.47
C LYS A 79 11.05 -5.48 4.45
N PHE A 80 10.59 -4.23 4.52
CA PHE A 80 11.43 -3.09 4.85
C PHE A 80 10.63 -2.12 5.73
N LYS A 81 11.34 -1.23 6.43
CA LYS A 81 10.75 -0.27 7.36
C LYS A 81 11.12 1.13 6.92
N ILE A 82 10.17 2.03 7.03
CA ILE A 82 10.39 3.47 6.91
C ILE A 82 10.06 4.07 8.28
N THR A 83 10.94 4.93 8.77
CA THR A 83 10.68 5.68 10.00
C THR A 83 10.19 7.05 9.59
N VAL A 84 8.89 7.27 9.75
CA VAL A 84 8.28 8.58 9.51
C VAL A 84 7.71 8.97 10.87
N HIS A 85 8.25 10.01 11.51
CA HIS A 85 7.84 10.47 12.84
C HIS A 85 6.46 11.16 12.83
N VAL A 86 5.55 10.65 12.01
CA VAL A 86 4.16 11.06 11.88
C VAL A 86 3.29 9.81 11.82
N PRO A 87 2.17 9.80 12.55
CA PRO A 87 1.23 8.70 12.50
C PRO A 87 0.55 8.63 11.12
N LEU A 88 0.05 7.45 10.77
CA LEU A 88 -0.84 7.22 9.61
C LEU A 88 -0.20 7.45 8.23
N THR A 89 1.10 7.17 8.07
CA THR A 89 1.74 7.26 6.76
C THR A 89 1.26 6.13 5.82
N THR A 90 0.84 6.52 4.62
CA THR A 90 0.50 5.61 3.53
C THR A 90 1.48 5.75 2.39
N LEU A 91 2.07 4.62 1.93
CA LEU A 91 2.84 4.61 0.69
C LEU A 91 1.90 4.70 -0.50
N LEU A 92 2.19 5.64 -1.39
CA LEU A 92 1.44 5.86 -2.61
C LEU A 92 2.11 5.17 -3.81
N CYS A 93 3.33 5.57 -4.16
CA CYS A 93 4.07 4.95 -5.28
C CYS A 93 5.59 5.23 -5.22
N SER A 94 6.37 4.56 -6.07
CA SER A 94 7.72 5.02 -6.45
C SER A 94 7.64 6.19 -7.43
N ILE A 95 8.43 7.24 -7.18
CA ILE A 95 8.62 8.36 -8.11
C ILE A 95 10.04 8.43 -8.68
N GLY A 96 10.98 7.68 -8.10
CA GLY A 96 12.34 7.54 -8.58
C GLY A 96 12.97 6.23 -8.09
N ASP A 97 14.28 6.08 -8.34
CA ASP A 97 15.00 4.87 -7.93
C ASP A 97 15.03 4.73 -6.41
N ASP A 98 15.26 5.79 -5.67
CA ASP A 98 15.30 5.73 -4.20
C ASP A 98 14.17 6.54 -3.55
N ASP A 99 13.36 7.20 -4.34
CA ASP A 99 12.31 8.13 -3.87
C ASP A 99 10.93 7.51 -3.95
N VAL A 100 10.20 7.58 -2.84
CA VAL A 100 8.81 7.15 -2.72
C VAL A 100 7.92 8.32 -2.32
N LEU A 101 6.71 8.34 -2.85
CA LEU A 101 5.66 9.28 -2.47
C LEU A 101 4.84 8.69 -1.33
N LEU A 102 4.71 9.46 -0.27
CA LEU A 102 3.96 9.15 0.93
C LEU A 102 2.83 10.17 1.12
N ASP A 103 1.70 9.68 1.61
CA ASP A 103 0.65 10.48 2.22
C ASP A 103 0.85 10.39 3.74
N ALA A 104 1.14 11.51 4.38
CA ALA A 104 1.63 11.59 5.75
C ALA A 104 0.88 12.70 6.49
N ASP A 105 -0.17 12.32 7.23
CA ASP A 105 -1.04 13.26 7.97
C ASP A 105 -1.63 14.35 7.07
N GLU A 106 -2.25 13.94 5.96
CA GLU A 106 -2.88 14.82 4.95
C GLU A 106 -1.90 15.68 4.13
N GLU A 107 -0.59 15.50 4.35
CA GLU A 107 0.46 16.12 3.54
C GLU A 107 1.16 15.09 2.65
N LEU A 108 1.44 15.48 1.41
CA LEU A 108 2.27 14.67 0.53
C LEU A 108 3.75 14.90 0.84
N ALA A 109 4.49 13.82 0.96
CA ALA A 109 5.92 13.86 1.21
C ALA A 109 6.68 12.91 0.29
N VAL A 110 7.84 13.34 -0.16
CA VAL A 110 8.82 12.47 -0.80
C VAL A 110 9.77 11.94 0.25
N TYR A 111 9.96 10.64 0.29
CA TYR A 111 10.93 10.00 1.16
C TYR A 111 11.99 9.28 0.33
N ASN A 112 13.25 9.64 0.57
CA ASN A 112 14.39 8.96 -0.01
C ASN A 112 14.79 7.78 0.88
N MET A 113 14.63 6.56 0.37
CA MET A 113 14.90 5.31 1.09
C MET A 113 16.38 5.08 1.36
N LYS A 114 17.26 5.64 0.54
CA LYS A 114 18.72 5.48 0.66
C LYS A 114 19.31 6.43 1.70
N GLU A 115 18.87 7.68 1.70
CA GLU A 115 19.32 8.73 2.61
C GLU A 115 18.50 8.79 3.90
N ASN A 116 17.39 8.05 3.99
CA ASN A 116 16.43 8.10 5.10
C ASN A 116 15.98 9.54 5.36
N ARG A 117 15.63 10.26 4.28
CA ARG A 117 15.30 11.69 4.31
C ARG A 117 13.92 11.95 3.74
N ARG A 118 13.08 12.63 4.52
CA ARG A 118 11.78 13.16 4.08
C ARG A 118 11.94 14.58 3.52
N LYS A 119 11.17 14.90 2.50
CA LYS A 119 10.97 16.23 1.93
C LYS A 119 9.48 16.45 1.72
N ASP A 120 8.93 17.43 2.42
CA ASP A 120 7.51 17.78 2.30
C ASP A 120 7.24 18.46 0.95
N LEU A 121 6.14 18.04 0.31
CA LEU A 121 5.62 18.68 -0.88
C LEU A 121 4.55 19.66 -0.44
N LEU A 122 4.90 20.94 -0.43
CA LEU A 122 3.93 22.01 -0.27
C LEU A 122 3.11 22.12 -1.56
N ILE A 123 1.96 21.44 -1.58
CA ILE A 123 1.00 21.59 -2.66
C ILE A 123 -0.09 22.54 -2.15
N ASP A 124 -0.31 23.64 -2.88
CA ASP A 124 -1.35 24.63 -2.58
C ASP A 124 -2.74 24.09 -2.95
N VAL A 125 -3.11 22.98 -2.32
CA VAL A 125 -4.44 22.39 -2.39
C VAL A 125 -4.92 22.38 -0.96
N ASN A 126 -6.09 22.95 -0.69
CA ASN A 126 -6.67 23.00 0.65
C ASN A 126 -7.43 21.69 0.91
N PRO A 127 -6.84 20.64 1.51
CA PRO A 127 -7.44 19.33 1.53
C PRO A 127 -8.10 19.11 2.89
N LEU A 128 -9.42 19.22 2.94
CA LEU A 128 -10.22 18.90 4.13
C LEU A 128 -10.38 17.39 4.26
N PHE A 129 -9.27 16.64 4.39
CA PHE A 129 -9.16 15.18 4.23
C PHE A 129 -9.19 14.70 2.77
N TYR A 130 -8.34 13.73 2.41
CA TYR A 130 -8.72 12.46 1.75
C TYR A 130 -7.49 11.61 1.39
N GLU A 131 -7.73 10.30 1.46
CA GLU A 131 -6.82 9.21 1.12
C GLU A 131 -6.23 9.33 -0.30
N GLY A 132 -4.91 9.49 -0.39
CA GLY A 132 -4.19 9.50 -1.67
C GLY A 132 -4.29 8.15 -2.40
N ARG A 133 -4.51 8.20 -3.71
CA ARG A 133 -4.49 7.02 -4.59
C ARG A 133 -3.61 7.30 -5.80
N THR A 134 -2.81 6.31 -6.18
CA THR A 134 -2.00 6.37 -7.39
C THR A 134 -2.56 5.43 -8.45
N PHE A 135 -2.58 5.90 -9.68
CA PHE A 135 -2.93 5.10 -10.84
C PHE A 135 -1.67 4.74 -11.61
N VAL A 136 -1.58 3.50 -12.07
CA VAL A 136 -0.56 3.05 -13.02
C VAL A 136 -1.30 2.70 -14.30
N ASP A 137 -0.93 3.37 -15.38
CA ASP A 137 -1.55 3.16 -16.68
C ASP A 137 -1.20 1.76 -17.19
N SER A 138 -2.20 0.89 -17.27
CA SER A 138 -2.11 -0.40 -17.94
C SER A 138 -2.93 -0.29 -19.21
N LEU A 139 -2.29 -0.42 -20.37
CA LEU A 139 -2.96 -0.39 -21.68
C LEU A 139 -3.88 -1.60 -21.94
N VAL A 140 -4.02 -2.50 -20.96
CA VAL A 140 -4.88 -3.68 -21.05
C VAL A 140 -6.22 -3.37 -20.38
N SER A 141 -7.27 -3.23 -21.21
CA SER A 141 -8.63 -3.01 -20.73
C SER A 141 -9.16 -4.29 -20.06
N PRO A 142 -9.82 -4.21 -18.89
CA PRO A 142 -10.30 -5.38 -18.14
C PRO A 142 -11.56 -6.05 -18.76
N TYR A 143 -11.87 -5.80 -20.04
CA TYR A 143 -13.01 -6.45 -20.68
C TYR A 143 -12.67 -7.90 -21.01
N PHE A 144 -13.35 -8.83 -20.34
CA PHE A 144 -13.50 -10.19 -20.83
C PHE A 144 -14.26 -10.13 -22.16
N GLY A 145 -13.64 -10.65 -23.23
CA GLY A 145 -14.27 -10.75 -24.54
C GLY A 145 -15.58 -11.51 -24.41
N SER A 146 -16.69 -10.89 -24.84
CA SER A 146 -17.88 -11.65 -25.16
C SER A 146 -17.55 -12.50 -26.39
N GLU A 147 -17.34 -13.80 -26.20
CA GLU A 147 -17.50 -14.75 -27.31
C GLU A 147 -18.93 -14.57 -27.83
N THR A 148 -19.02 -14.01 -29.03
CA THR A 148 -20.19 -14.24 -29.88
C THR A 148 -19.65 -15.02 -31.06
N GLU A 149 -19.80 -16.34 -30.98
CA GLU A 149 -19.76 -17.20 -32.14
C GLU A 149 -20.81 -16.72 -33.15
N GLY A 150 -20.41 -16.59 -34.41
CA GLY A 150 -21.25 -16.35 -35.58
C GLY A 150 -20.63 -17.01 -36.79
#